data_AF-A0A950AIU5-F1
#
_entry.id   AF-A0A950AIU5-F1
#
_cell.length_a   1.000
_cell.length_b   1.000
_cell.length_c   1.000
_cell.angle_alpha   90.00
_cell.angle_beta   90.00
_cell.angle_gamma   90.00
#
_symmetry.space_group_name_H-M   'P 1'
#
loop_
_entity.id
_entity.type
_entity.pdbx_description
1 polymer ?
#
loop_
_entity_poly.entity_id
_entity_poly.type
_entity_poly.pdbx_seq_one_letter_code
_entity_poly.pdbx_strand_id
1 'polypeptide(L)'
;MKCSLDTKAKQARDFDERPTFTVVILYEDSDTGKRAKHFYDRLTRRLEDECDFSLELWNLEMMTIPEMEDSLTRAELVILSLRSKLEFSREFRDWIERWPRLIVDADPALVVLVDTPQAWSAKLDSTLGYLRSVATRHGISFFVNTSFSSRKRIVRSYLKRKLMLQV
;
A
#
# COMPACT_ATOMS: atom_id res chain seq x y z
N MET A 1 12.99 -41.70 48.34
CA MET A 1 12.65 -40.26 48.30
C MET A 1 12.48 -39.86 46.85
N LYS A 2 11.37 -39.17 46.52
CA LYS A 2 10.94 -38.74 45.18
C LYS A 2 11.50 -37.34 44.84
N CYS A 3 11.46 -37.02 43.53
CA CYS A 3 11.47 -35.70 42.85
C CYS A 3 12.84 -35.03 42.64
N SER A 4 13.15 -34.40 41.50
CA SER A 4 12.50 -34.16 40.19
C SER A 4 13.62 -33.73 39.23
N LEU A 5 13.79 -34.32 38.05
CA LEU A 5 13.27 -33.87 36.74
C LEU A 5 13.46 -32.38 36.42
N ASP A 6 14.22 -32.18 35.35
CA ASP A 6 14.33 -31.01 34.48
C ASP A 6 13.14 -30.07 34.50
N THR A 7 13.40 -28.77 34.51
CA THR A 7 12.63 -27.87 33.64
C THR A 7 13.51 -26.68 33.26
N LYS A 8 13.91 -26.71 31.99
CA LYS A 8 14.39 -25.59 31.20
C LYS A 8 13.79 -24.28 31.68
N ALA A 9 14.65 -23.31 31.98
CA ALA A 9 14.28 -21.91 31.95
C ALA A 9 13.64 -21.63 30.58
N LYS A 10 12.30 -21.64 30.54
CA LYS A 10 11.52 -21.09 29.44
C LYS A 10 11.90 -19.62 29.37
N GLN A 11 12.79 -19.29 28.44
CA GLN A 11 13.02 -17.91 28.05
C GLN A 11 11.67 -17.34 27.64
N ALA A 12 11.19 -16.39 28.44
CA ALA A 12 10.21 -15.42 28.01
C ALA A 12 10.82 -14.66 26.82
N ARG A 13 10.39 -15.03 25.61
CA ARG A 13 10.50 -14.19 24.43
C ARG A 13 9.10 -14.00 23.91
N ASP A 14 8.32 -13.27 24.68
CA ASP A 14 7.13 -12.59 24.19
C ASP A 14 7.63 -11.19 23.80
N PHE A 15 8.35 -11.13 22.67
CA PHE A 15 8.48 -9.86 21.98
C PHE A 15 7.17 -9.71 21.21
N ASP A 16 6.36 -8.77 21.68
CA ASP A 16 5.21 -8.19 21.01
C ASP A 16 5.68 -7.52 19.70
N GLU A 17 6.17 -8.32 18.74
CA GLU A 17 6.54 -7.84 17.41
C GLU A 17 5.23 -7.56 16.66
N ARG A 18 4.85 -6.28 16.68
CA ARG A 18 3.72 -5.80 15.88
C ARG A 18 4.00 -6.09 14.41
N PRO A 19 3.00 -6.56 13.65
CA PRO A 19 3.18 -6.80 12.22
C PRO A 19 3.59 -5.49 11.53
N THR A 20 4.58 -5.54 10.65
CA THR A 20 5.01 -4.39 9.85
C THR A 20 4.39 -4.45 8.46
N PHE A 21 3.67 -3.39 8.08
CA PHE A 21 3.09 -3.24 6.75
C PHE A 21 4.02 -2.45 5.82
N THR A 22 4.36 -3.04 4.67
CA THR A 22 5.19 -2.36 3.67
C THR A 22 4.36 -1.48 2.76
N VAL A 23 4.60 -0.16 2.82
CA VAL A 23 3.89 0.83 2.01
C VAL A 23 4.83 1.47 1.00
N VAL A 24 4.39 1.52 -0.24
CA VAL A 24 5.05 2.27 -1.31
C VAL A 24 4.17 3.43 -1.74
N ILE A 25 4.73 4.63 -1.75
CA ILE A 25 4.12 5.80 -2.39
C ILE A 25 4.77 5.99 -3.76
N LEU A 26 3.93 6.01 -4.79
CA LEU A 26 4.31 6.37 -6.16
C LEU A 26 3.65 7.70 -6.51
N TYR A 27 4.45 8.68 -6.91
CA TYR A 27 3.98 10.04 -7.18
C TYR A 27 4.54 10.60 -8.47
N GLU A 28 3.75 11.44 -9.13
CA GLU A 28 4.12 12.09 -10.40
C GLU A 28 5.09 13.25 -10.20
N ASP A 29 4.83 14.10 -9.19
CA ASP A 29 5.57 15.33 -8.93
C ASP A 29 5.48 15.72 -7.45
N SER A 30 6.18 16.78 -7.06
CA SER A 30 6.27 17.19 -5.66
C SER A 30 4.91 17.41 -4.97
N ASP A 31 3.90 17.92 -5.66
CA ASP A 31 2.59 18.20 -5.06
C ASP A 31 1.78 16.91 -4.90
N THR A 32 1.84 16.02 -5.89
CA THR A 32 1.21 14.70 -5.79
C THR A 32 1.90 13.83 -4.73
N GLY A 33 3.21 13.99 -4.54
CA GLY A 33 3.99 13.39 -3.46
C GLY A 33 3.58 13.88 -2.08
N LYS A 34 3.46 15.20 -1.88
CA LYS A 34 2.94 15.79 -0.62
C LYS A 34 1.54 15.27 -0.30
N ARG A 35 0.65 15.21 -1.31
CA ARG A 35 -0.71 14.68 -1.16
C ARG A 35 -0.72 13.22 -0.69
N ALA A 36 0.14 12.39 -1.29
CA ALA A 36 0.28 10.98 -0.91
C ALA A 36 0.85 10.81 0.49
N LYS A 37 1.91 11.57 0.83
CA LYS A 37 2.53 11.52 2.16
C LYS A 37 1.53 11.94 3.24
N HIS A 38 0.77 13.00 3.00
CA HIS A 38 -0.31 13.40 3.90
C HIS A 38 -1.41 12.35 4.06
N PHE A 39 -1.74 11.60 3.01
CA PHE A 39 -2.67 10.48 3.11
C PHE A 39 -2.08 9.35 3.96
N TYR A 40 -0.82 8.98 3.72
CA TYR A 40 -0.08 8.00 4.52
C TYR A 40 -0.02 8.40 6.00
N ASP A 41 0.37 9.63 6.32
CA ASP A 41 0.48 10.08 7.73
C ASP A 41 -0.86 10.03 8.46
N ARG A 42 -1.98 10.24 7.75
CA ARG A 42 -3.32 10.09 8.34
C ARG A 42 -3.71 8.62 8.48
N LEU A 43 -3.21 7.74 7.62
CA LEU A 43 -3.46 6.30 7.69
C LEU A 43 -2.71 5.70 8.88
N THR A 44 -1.41 5.98 9.00
CA THR A 44 -0.56 5.42 10.06
C THR A 44 -0.98 5.89 11.45
N ARG A 45 -1.23 7.18 11.65
CA ARG A 45 -1.77 7.70 12.93
C ARG A 45 -3.08 7.06 13.38
N ARG A 46 -3.85 6.45 12.47
CA ARG A 46 -5.11 5.78 12.82
C ARG A 46 -4.94 4.33 13.22
N LEU A 47 -3.75 3.79 12.99
CA LEU A 47 -3.40 2.37 13.09
C LEU A 47 -2.09 2.16 13.87
N GLU A 48 -1.55 3.22 14.48
CA GLU A 48 -0.28 3.20 15.22
C GLU A 48 -0.29 2.21 16.40
N ASP A 49 -1.47 1.92 16.95
CA ASP A 49 -1.67 0.92 17.98
C ASP A 49 -1.88 -0.51 17.42
N GLU A 50 -2.14 -0.65 16.12
CA GLU A 50 -2.53 -1.92 15.49
C GLU A 50 -1.34 -2.57 14.74
N CYS A 51 -0.47 -1.79 14.10
CA CYS A 51 0.67 -2.30 13.34
C CYS A 51 1.75 -1.22 13.09
N ASP A 52 2.95 -1.68 12.76
CA ASP A 52 4.02 -0.81 12.28
C ASP A 52 3.96 -0.63 10.76
N PHE A 53 4.64 0.39 10.24
CA PHE A 53 4.69 0.68 8.81
C PHE A 53 6.11 0.97 8.36
N SER A 54 6.55 0.32 7.28
CA SER A 54 7.70 0.76 6.49
C SER A 54 7.21 1.57 5.30
N LEU A 55 7.93 2.63 4.92
CA LEU A 55 7.54 3.52 3.84
C LEU A 55 8.69 3.75 2.88
N GLU A 56 8.41 3.54 1.60
CA GLU A 56 9.27 3.89 0.47
C GLU A 56 8.55 4.92 -0.42
N LEU A 57 9.28 5.93 -0.90
CA LEU A 57 8.75 6.99 -1.76
C LEU A 57 9.47 7.02 -3.09
N TRP A 58 8.72 6.90 -4.18
CA TRP A 58 9.28 6.90 -5.54
C TRP A 58 8.54 7.86 -6.45
N ASN A 59 9.32 8.63 -7.19
CA ASN A 59 8.79 9.37 -8.32
C ASN A 59 8.58 8.42 -9.51
N LEU A 60 7.42 8.50 -10.15
CA LEU A 60 7.04 7.62 -11.26
C LEU A 60 7.97 7.72 -12.47
N GLU A 61 8.57 8.89 -12.74
CA GLU A 61 9.53 9.05 -13.84
C GLU A 61 10.85 8.30 -13.57
N MET A 62 11.19 8.11 -12.29
CA MET A 62 12.41 7.42 -11.88
C MET A 62 12.27 5.89 -11.95
N MET A 63 11.05 5.34 -12.08
CA MET A 63 10.80 3.90 -12.20
C MET A 63 11.33 3.25 -13.48
N THR A 64 12.02 4.01 -14.34
CA THR A 64 12.75 3.52 -15.51
C THR A 64 14.05 2.79 -15.14
N ILE A 65 14.46 2.80 -13.87
CA ILE A 65 15.72 2.21 -13.39
C ILE A 65 15.47 0.76 -12.88
N PRO A 66 16.10 -0.27 -13.48
CA PRO A 66 15.90 -1.68 -13.12
C PRO A 66 16.17 -2.04 -11.65
N GLU A 67 16.97 -1.24 -10.95
CA GLU A 67 17.39 -1.46 -9.56
C GLU A 67 16.28 -1.18 -8.53
N MET A 68 15.13 -0.65 -8.95
CA MET A 68 14.00 -0.34 -8.07
C MET A 68 13.13 -1.57 -7.73
N GLU A 69 13.44 -2.76 -8.25
CA GLU A 69 12.54 -3.91 -8.10
C GLU A 69 12.38 -4.37 -6.64
N ASP A 70 13.45 -4.51 -5.86
CA ASP A 70 13.38 -5.23 -4.56
C ASP A 70 12.40 -4.63 -3.55
N SER A 71 12.41 -3.31 -3.32
CA SER A 71 11.50 -2.69 -2.35
C SER A 71 10.07 -2.56 -2.89
N LEU A 72 9.92 -2.35 -4.20
CA LEU A 72 8.62 -2.29 -4.87
C LEU A 72 7.93 -3.66 -4.95
N THR A 73 8.69 -4.75 -5.01
CA THR A 73 8.15 -6.12 -5.04
C THR A 73 7.47 -6.54 -3.74
N ARG A 74 7.90 -5.96 -2.60
CA ARG A 74 7.39 -6.29 -1.27
C ARG A 74 6.30 -5.35 -0.78
N ALA A 75 5.91 -4.37 -1.59
CA ALA A 75 4.84 -3.45 -1.23
C ALA A 75 3.58 -4.27 -0.94
N GLU A 76 2.93 -4.08 0.20
CA GLU A 76 1.62 -4.67 0.48
C GLU A 76 0.51 -3.66 0.21
N LEU A 77 0.85 -2.38 0.33
CA LEU A 77 0.02 -1.24 0.00
C LEU A 77 0.76 -0.30 -0.94
N VAL A 78 0.21 -0.10 -2.13
CA VAL A 78 0.67 0.92 -3.07
C VAL A 78 -0.26 2.12 -3.01
N ILE A 79 0.27 3.30 -2.75
CA ILE A 79 -0.42 4.58 -2.82
C ILE A 79 0.08 5.30 -4.07
N LEU A 80 -0.74 5.34 -5.11
CA LEU A 80 -0.44 5.98 -6.38
C LEU A 80 -1.10 7.36 -6.44
N SER A 81 -0.32 8.43 -6.61
CA SER A 81 -0.83 9.80 -6.62
C SER A 81 -0.55 10.52 -7.93
N LEU A 82 -1.61 10.91 -8.64
CA LEU A 82 -1.57 11.37 -10.03
C LEU A 82 -2.16 12.78 -10.20
N ARG A 83 -1.59 13.58 -11.09
CA ARG A 83 -2.32 14.66 -11.78
C ARG A 83 -3.08 14.00 -12.94
N SER A 84 -4.21 14.53 -13.35
CA SER A 84 -5.13 13.86 -14.29
C SER A 84 -4.63 13.62 -15.73
N LYS A 85 -3.33 13.81 -16.01
CA LYS A 85 -2.75 13.83 -17.35
C LYS A 85 -1.65 12.79 -17.59
N LEU A 86 -1.22 12.04 -16.58
CA LEU A 86 -0.11 11.10 -16.74
C LEU A 86 -0.47 9.93 -17.68
N GLU A 87 0.43 9.64 -18.62
CA GLU A 87 0.49 8.34 -19.28
C GLU A 87 1.51 7.49 -18.53
N PHE A 88 1.16 6.25 -18.21
CA PHE A 88 2.13 5.33 -17.64
C PHE A 88 3.14 4.87 -18.67
N SER A 89 4.42 4.90 -18.30
CA SER A 89 5.48 4.26 -19.05
C SER A 89 5.21 2.75 -19.17
N ARG A 90 5.87 2.11 -20.13
CA ARG A 90 5.76 0.66 -20.31
C ARG A 90 6.25 -0.09 -19.07
N GLU A 91 7.32 0.40 -18.47
CA GLU A 91 7.97 -0.17 -17.28
C GLU A 91 7.02 -0.17 -16.09
N PHE A 92 6.30 0.94 -15.84
CA PHE A 92 5.29 0.99 -14.79
C PHE A 92 4.13 0.02 -15.05
N ARG A 93 3.65 -0.06 -16.30
CA ARG A 93 2.58 -1.01 -16.67
C ARG A 93 3.03 -2.46 -16.44
N ASP A 94 4.23 -2.80 -16.88
CA ASP A 94 4.81 -4.12 -16.71
C ASP A 94 5.03 -4.44 -15.21
N TRP A 95 5.43 -3.46 -14.41
CA TRP A 95 5.57 -3.61 -12.97
C TRP A 95 4.21 -3.81 -12.28
N ILE A 96 3.21 -2.97 -12.57
CA ILE A 96 1.92 -3.01 -11.87
C ILE A 96 1.12 -4.29 -12.15
N GLU A 97 1.40 -4.97 -13.27
CA GLU A 97 0.83 -6.28 -13.60
C GLU A 97 1.58 -7.44 -12.92
N ARG A 98 2.85 -7.25 -12.53
CA ARG A 98 3.71 -8.29 -11.96
C ARG A 98 3.75 -8.27 -10.44
N TRP A 99 3.83 -7.08 -9.82
CA TRP A 99 4.01 -6.94 -8.36
C TRP A 99 3.04 -7.76 -7.48
N PRO A 100 1.74 -7.95 -7.81
CA PRO A 100 0.83 -8.67 -6.92
C PRO A 100 1.24 -10.14 -6.75
N ARG A 101 1.96 -10.68 -7.75
CA ARG A 101 2.43 -12.07 -7.77
C ARG A 101 3.74 -12.27 -7.02
N LEU A 102 4.41 -11.18 -6.65
CA LEU A 102 5.69 -11.18 -5.95
C LEU A 102 5.50 -11.12 -4.43
N ILE A 103 4.28 -10.81 -3.99
CA ILE A 103 3.89 -10.80 -2.58
C ILE A 103 3.38 -12.18 -2.22
N VAL A 104 4.03 -12.79 -1.24
CA VAL A 104 3.63 -14.07 -0.65
C VAL A 104 2.88 -13.79 0.65
N ASP A 105 1.76 -14.47 0.87
CA ASP A 105 0.96 -14.43 2.10
C ASP A 105 0.37 -13.06 2.49
N ALA A 106 0.23 -12.14 1.54
CA ALA A 106 -0.44 -10.87 1.77
C ALA A 106 -1.40 -10.52 0.63
N ASP A 107 -2.62 -10.08 0.98
CA ASP A 107 -3.54 -9.48 0.01
C ASP A 107 -2.99 -8.11 -0.39
N PRO A 108 -2.68 -7.83 -1.67
CA PRO A 108 -2.22 -6.51 -2.08
C PRO A 108 -3.35 -5.48 -2.13
N ALA A 109 -3.02 -4.22 -1.82
CA ALA A 109 -3.95 -3.09 -2.00
C ALA A 109 -3.34 -1.96 -2.85
N LEU A 110 -4.18 -1.36 -3.68
CA LEU A 110 -3.86 -0.19 -4.50
C LEU A 110 -4.81 0.96 -4.17
N VAL A 111 -4.26 2.06 -3.67
CA VAL A 111 -4.98 3.31 -3.41
C VAL A 111 -4.54 4.35 -4.43
N VAL A 112 -5.48 4.81 -5.25
CA VAL A 112 -5.24 5.87 -6.23
C VAL A 112 -5.75 7.20 -5.68
N LEU A 113 -4.87 8.18 -5.58
CA LEU A 113 -5.15 9.55 -5.18
C LEU A 113 -5.12 10.45 -6.41
N VAL A 114 -6.22 11.14 -6.68
CA VAL A 114 -6.34 12.04 -7.82
C VAL A 114 -6.78 13.41 -7.34
N ASP A 115 -6.46 14.44 -8.12
CA ASP A 115 -6.95 15.79 -7.86
C ASP A 115 -8.47 15.89 -7.93
N THR A 116 -9.00 17.02 -7.44
CA THR A 116 -10.43 17.25 -7.28
C THR A 116 -11.24 16.91 -8.54
N PRO A 117 -12.52 16.51 -8.42
CA PRO A 117 -13.37 16.09 -9.54
C PRO A 117 -13.47 17.09 -10.70
N GLN A 118 -13.17 18.37 -10.48
CA GLN A 118 -13.14 19.40 -11.53
C GLN A 118 -11.97 19.21 -12.51
N ALA A 119 -10.93 18.48 -12.12
CA ALA A 119 -9.79 18.12 -12.96
C ALA A 119 -9.96 16.75 -13.63
N TRP A 120 -11.12 16.10 -13.47
CA TRP A 120 -11.39 14.78 -14.01
C TRP A 120 -11.51 14.85 -15.53
N SER A 121 -10.63 14.13 -16.22
CA SER A 121 -10.55 14.09 -17.68
C SER A 121 -10.90 12.67 -18.18
N ALA A 122 -11.31 12.55 -19.45
CA ALA A 122 -11.51 11.25 -20.09
C ALA A 122 -10.23 10.38 -20.05
N LYS A 123 -9.06 11.03 -20.01
CA LYS A 123 -7.77 10.38 -19.83
C LYS A 123 -7.64 9.77 -18.44
N LEU A 124 -7.98 10.53 -17.39
CA LEU A 124 -7.99 10.00 -16.03
C LEU A 124 -8.99 8.85 -15.87
N ASP A 125 -10.17 8.92 -16.50
CA ASP A 125 -11.12 7.80 -16.50
C ASP A 125 -10.53 6.54 -17.14
N SER A 126 -9.85 6.70 -18.27
CA SER A 126 -9.17 5.59 -18.95
C SER A 126 -8.07 4.98 -18.07
N THR A 127 -7.27 5.83 -17.41
CA THR A 127 -6.23 5.42 -16.46
C THR A 127 -6.83 4.67 -15.27
N LEU A 128 -7.89 5.20 -14.66
CA LEU A 128 -8.58 4.54 -13.55
C LEU A 128 -9.24 3.23 -13.98
N GLY A 129 -9.79 3.17 -15.20
CA GLY A 129 -10.33 1.95 -15.81
C GLY A 129 -9.27 0.88 -15.99
N TYR A 130 -8.09 1.25 -16.51
CA TYR A 130 -6.94 0.35 -16.63
C TYR A 130 -6.51 -0.19 -15.26
N LEU A 131 -6.25 0.69 -14.29
CA LEU A 131 -5.81 0.28 -12.94
C LEU A 131 -6.84 -0.62 -12.23
N ARG A 132 -8.14 -0.33 -12.40
CA ARG A 132 -9.21 -1.17 -11.87
C ARG A 132 -9.23 -2.55 -12.55
N SER A 133 -8.96 -2.61 -13.85
CA SER A 133 -8.86 -3.88 -14.59
C SER A 133 -7.69 -4.71 -14.08
N VAL A 134 -6.51 -4.11 -13.91
CA VAL A 134 -5.34 -4.77 -13.31
C VAL A 134 -5.70 -5.32 -11.93
N ALA A 135 -6.28 -4.48 -11.09
CA ALA A 135 -6.65 -4.88 -9.73
C ALA A 135 -7.64 -6.05 -9.70
N THR A 136 -8.63 -6.03 -10.59
CA THR A 136 -9.62 -7.12 -10.69
C THR A 136 -8.97 -8.42 -11.15
N ARG A 137 -8.09 -8.38 -12.16
CA ARG A 137 -7.42 -9.57 -12.70
C ARG A 137 -6.49 -10.25 -11.70
N HIS A 138 -5.84 -9.48 -10.84
CA HIS A 138 -4.84 -10.00 -9.89
C HIS A 138 -5.33 -9.99 -8.43
N GLY A 139 -6.62 -9.81 -8.18
CA GLY A 139 -7.19 -9.87 -6.83
C GLY A 139 -6.77 -8.74 -5.88
N ILE A 140 -6.33 -7.59 -6.42
CA ILE A 140 -5.87 -6.44 -5.64
C ILE A 140 -7.09 -5.67 -5.10
N SER A 141 -7.07 -5.33 -3.82
CA SER A 141 -8.05 -4.39 -3.25
C SER A 141 -7.85 -2.99 -3.80
N PHE A 142 -8.81 -2.49 -4.58
CA PHE A 142 -8.69 -1.21 -5.29
C PHE A 142 -9.53 -0.08 -4.67
N PHE A 143 -8.90 1.05 -4.43
CA PHE A 143 -9.54 2.24 -3.87
C PHE A 143 -9.18 3.50 -4.66
N VAL A 144 -10.16 4.37 -4.90
CA VAL A 144 -9.92 5.69 -5.48
C VAL A 144 -10.35 6.74 -4.48
N ASN A 145 -9.48 7.72 -4.22
CA ASN A 145 -9.77 8.86 -3.38
C ASN A 145 -9.61 10.17 -4.16
N THR A 146 -10.76 10.77 -4.47
CA THR A 146 -10.91 12.02 -5.22
C THR A 146 -11.09 13.24 -4.30
N SER A 147 -11.09 13.05 -2.98
CA SER A 147 -11.41 14.10 -2.01
C SER A 147 -10.50 14.00 -0.79
N PHE A 148 -9.68 15.03 -0.56
CA PHE A 148 -8.93 15.13 0.69
C PHE A 148 -9.85 15.32 1.92
N SER A 149 -11.15 15.60 1.69
CA SER A 149 -12.22 15.56 2.68
C SER A 149 -12.72 14.13 2.94
N SER A 150 -12.10 13.46 3.91
CA SER A 150 -12.80 12.59 4.86
C SER A 150 -13.78 11.54 4.31
N ARG A 151 -13.37 10.64 3.40
CA ARG A 151 -14.06 9.34 3.25
C ARG A 151 -13.31 8.26 4.05
N LYS A 152 -13.94 7.85 5.15
CA LYS A 152 -13.30 7.42 6.40
C LYS A 152 -13.22 5.90 6.67
N ARG A 153 -13.66 5.00 5.77
CA ARG A 153 -14.00 3.62 6.22
C ARG A 153 -13.28 2.46 5.52
N ILE A 154 -12.81 2.64 4.28
CA ILE A 154 -12.55 1.46 3.42
C ILE A 154 -11.16 0.84 3.67
N VAL A 155 -10.10 1.65 3.76
CA VAL A 155 -8.74 1.14 4.01
C VAL A 155 -8.62 0.51 5.41
N ARG A 156 -9.32 1.07 6.41
CA ARG A 156 -9.37 0.51 7.76
C ARG A 156 -10.04 -0.87 7.78
N SER A 157 -11.14 -1.07 7.05
CA SER A 157 -11.78 -2.39 6.97
C SER A 157 -10.94 -3.44 6.24
N TYR A 158 -10.11 -3.02 5.27
CA TYR A 158 -9.16 -3.92 4.62
C TYR A 158 -8.02 -4.30 5.58
N LEU A 159 -7.39 -3.32 6.25
CA LEU A 159 -6.30 -3.60 7.21
C LEU A 159 -6.78 -4.39 8.44
N LYS A 160 -7.99 -4.13 8.95
CA LYS A 160 -8.59 -4.93 10.02
C LYS A 160 -8.87 -6.38 9.63
N ARG A 161 -9.31 -6.62 8.39
CA ARG A 161 -9.49 -8.00 7.88
C ARG A 161 -8.15 -8.72 7.75
N LYS A 162 -7.11 -8.01 7.32
CA LYS A 162 -5.77 -8.56 7.14
C LYS A 162 -5.06 -8.85 8.47
N LEU A 163 -5.26 -8.04 9.51
CA LEU A 163 -4.70 -8.23 10.85
C LEU A 163 -5.43 -9.29 11.70
N MET A 164 -6.45 -9.99 11.17
CA MET A 164 -7.31 -10.91 11.94
C MET A 164 -7.84 -10.33 13.27
N LEU A 165 -8.02 -9.01 13.35
CA LEU A 165 -8.59 -8.36 14.53
C LEU A 165 -10.10 -8.61 14.53
N GLN A 166 -10.53 -9.74 15.11
CA GLN A 166 -11.94 -10.02 15.38
C GLN A 166 -12.47 -9.00 16.40
N VAL A 167 -13.64 -8.44 16.09
CA VAL A 167 -14.50 -7.72 17.05
C VAL A 167 -15.18 -8.74 17.95
#